data_AF-A0A5C8QND1-F1
#
_entry.id   AF-A0A5C8QND1-F1
#
_cell.length_a   1.000
_cell.length_b   1.000
_cell.length_c   1.000
_cell.angle_alpha   90.00
_cell.angle_beta   90.00
_cell.angle_gamma   90.00
#
_symmetry.space_group_name_H-M   'P 1'
#
loop_
_entity.id
_entity.type
_entity.pdbx_description
1 polymer ?
#
loop_
_entity_poly.entity_id
_entity_poly.type
_entity_poly.pdbx_seq_one_letter_code
_entity_poly.pdbx_strand_id
1 'polypeptide(L)'
;MFGLTTTRNLRAAEQAHAAAWNAQFRQTLRSMYAHRLTRADLAAANTALTEVCSGIITARFQAARDHEHYRNRLTRALLAVARWRAEAGRARREAHLLAEQLLTATSGENTAARRTLGLTVDPWQVAVDALNTLVDTGAAPHAQTDGIESATGNERIEYDHAAGRWLLVHDEPSPVRADAP
;
A
#
# COMPACT_ATOMS: atom_id res chain seq x y z
N MET A 1 -85.91 32.37 28.74
CA MET A 1 -85.26 32.17 27.43
C MET A 1 -84.36 33.36 27.05
N PHE A 2 -83.56 33.91 27.99
CA PHE A 2 -82.74 35.13 27.78
C PHE A 2 -81.23 34.95 28.05
N GLY A 3 -80.76 33.75 28.45
CA GLY A 3 -79.36 33.51 28.83
C GLY A 3 -78.44 32.98 27.71
N LEU A 4 -79.00 32.39 26.65
CA LEU A 4 -78.21 31.79 25.55
C LEU A 4 -77.77 32.82 24.50
N THR A 5 -78.51 33.92 24.35
CA THR A 5 -78.15 35.02 23.44
C THR A 5 -76.99 35.83 24.00
N THR A 6 -76.95 36.08 25.31
CA THR A 6 -75.90 36.90 25.94
C THR A 6 -74.53 36.22 25.89
N THR A 7 -74.45 34.91 26.14
CA THR A 7 -73.19 34.15 26.09
C THR A 7 -72.66 33.97 24.67
N ARG A 8 -73.56 33.82 23.69
CA ARG A 8 -73.19 33.78 22.27
C ARG A 8 -72.66 35.12 21.77
N ASN A 9 -73.29 36.22 22.19
CA ASN A 9 -72.86 37.57 21.84
C ASN A 9 -71.51 37.91 22.48
N LEU A 10 -71.27 37.45 23.71
CA LEU A 10 -70.01 37.68 24.41
C LEU A 10 -68.85 36.92 23.76
N ARG A 11 -69.03 35.65 23.39
CA ARG A 11 -68.01 34.91 22.62
C ARG A 11 -67.76 35.51 21.24
N ALA A 12 -68.81 35.97 20.56
CA ALA A 12 -68.66 36.63 19.27
C ALA A 12 -67.86 37.95 19.40
N ALA A 13 -68.10 38.72 20.48
CA ALA A 13 -67.35 39.94 20.77
C ALA A 13 -65.88 39.66 21.12
N GLU A 14 -65.60 38.63 21.91
CA GLU A 14 -64.23 38.20 22.23
C GLU A 14 -63.46 37.74 20.99
N GLN A 15 -64.12 36.96 20.12
CA GLN A 15 -63.54 36.52 18.85
C GLN A 15 -63.30 37.70 17.91
N ALA A 16 -64.23 38.65 17.84
CA ALA A 16 -64.07 39.87 17.04
C ALA A 16 -62.91 40.74 17.55
N HIS A 17 -62.78 40.88 18.87
CA HIS A 17 -61.69 41.63 19.49
C HIS A 17 -60.32 40.96 19.25
N ALA A 18 -60.24 39.63 19.41
CA ALA A 18 -59.03 38.87 19.12
C ALA A 18 -58.66 38.92 17.64
N ALA A 19 -59.64 38.90 16.73
CA ALA A 19 -59.40 39.05 15.30
C ALA A 19 -58.90 40.46 14.94
N ALA A 20 -59.50 41.50 15.53
CA ALA A 20 -59.09 42.89 15.33
C ALA A 20 -57.66 43.14 15.83
N TRP A 21 -57.33 42.63 17.03
CA TRP A 21 -55.99 42.76 17.60
C TRP A 21 -54.94 42.04 16.74
N ASN A 22 -55.23 40.83 16.25
CA ASN A 22 -54.34 40.11 15.34
C ASN A 22 -54.16 40.82 13.99
N ALA A 23 -55.22 41.42 13.44
CA ALA A 23 -55.14 42.18 12.20
C ALA A 23 -54.25 43.42 12.39
N GLN A 24 -54.44 44.17 13.48
CA GLN A 24 -53.64 45.33 13.82
C GLN A 24 -52.17 44.95 14.06
N PHE A 25 -51.91 43.90 14.82
CA PHE A 25 -50.55 43.42 15.09
C PHE A 25 -49.81 43.02 13.81
N ARG A 26 -50.47 42.28 12.91
CA ARG A 26 -49.89 41.93 11.59
C ARG A 26 -49.63 43.15 10.72
N GLN A 27 -50.51 44.15 10.77
CA GLN A 27 -50.32 45.39 10.03
C GLN A 27 -49.15 46.21 10.57
N THR A 28 -48.98 46.28 11.89
CA THR A 28 -47.83 46.93 12.54
C THR A 28 -46.52 46.21 12.23
N LEU A 29 -46.50 44.87 12.24
CA LEU A 29 -45.30 44.14 11.82
C LEU A 29 -45.01 44.37 10.34
N ARG A 30 -46.02 44.29 9.46
CA ARG A 30 -45.85 44.56 8.03
C ARG A 30 -45.33 45.97 7.79
N SER A 31 -45.84 47.01 8.45
CA SER A 31 -45.33 48.38 8.27
C SER A 31 -43.91 48.52 8.82
N MET A 32 -43.63 47.92 9.98
CA MET A 32 -42.29 47.94 10.59
C MET A 32 -41.23 47.25 9.70
N TYR A 33 -41.58 46.13 9.07
CA TYR A 33 -40.67 45.42 8.16
C TYR A 33 -40.67 46.00 6.74
N ALA A 34 -41.81 46.49 6.24
CA ALA A 34 -41.89 47.14 4.92
C ALA A 34 -41.08 48.44 4.84
N HIS A 35 -40.89 49.13 5.97
CA HIS A 35 -40.01 50.31 6.03
C HIS A 35 -38.53 49.96 6.25
N ARG A 36 -38.20 48.72 6.64
CA ARG A 36 -36.82 48.33 6.98
C ARG A 36 -36.11 47.48 5.93
N LEU A 37 -36.83 46.86 5.02
CA LEU A 37 -36.24 46.16 3.88
C LEU A 37 -36.54 46.94 2.61
N THR A 38 -35.59 47.80 2.24
CA THR A 38 -35.65 48.47 0.95
C THR A 38 -35.45 47.44 -0.16
N ARG A 39 -35.91 47.75 -1.37
CA ARG A 39 -35.61 46.94 -2.56
C ARG A 39 -34.09 46.77 -2.77
N ALA A 40 -33.29 47.74 -2.31
CA ALA A 40 -31.84 47.66 -2.33
C ALA A 40 -31.31 46.61 -1.36
N ASP A 41 -31.86 46.51 -0.14
CA ASP A 41 -31.47 45.49 0.85
C ASP A 41 -31.78 44.07 0.35
N LEU A 42 -32.93 43.89 -0.30
CA LEU A 42 -33.30 42.62 -0.94
C LEU A 42 -32.36 42.27 -2.11
N ALA A 43 -31.98 43.26 -2.93
CA ALA A 43 -31.04 43.05 -4.03
C ALA A 43 -29.64 42.70 -3.51
N ALA A 44 -29.18 43.37 -2.45
CA ALA A 44 -27.91 43.08 -1.78
C ALA A 44 -27.91 41.67 -1.17
N ALA A 45 -28.98 41.29 -0.48
CA ALA A 45 -29.13 39.95 0.10
C ALA A 45 -29.15 38.86 -0.98
N ASN A 46 -29.86 39.06 -2.09
CA ASN A 46 -29.87 38.11 -3.21
C ASN A 46 -28.48 38.00 -3.87
N THR A 47 -27.74 39.11 -3.98
CA THR A 47 -26.37 39.10 -4.51
C THR A 47 -25.44 38.29 -3.60
N ALA A 48 -25.48 38.55 -2.29
CA ALA A 48 -24.70 37.82 -1.30
C ALA A 48 -25.05 36.32 -1.28
N LEU A 49 -26.34 35.97 -1.33
CA LEU A 49 -26.78 34.57 -1.43
C LEU A 49 -26.29 33.91 -2.72
N THR A 50 -26.34 34.62 -3.84
CA THR A 50 -25.85 34.09 -5.14
C THR A 50 -24.35 33.81 -5.07
N GLU A 51 -23.57 34.74 -4.51
CA GLU A 51 -22.13 34.58 -4.32
C GLU A 51 -21.82 33.35 -3.43
N VAL A 52 -22.44 33.26 -2.26
CA VAL A 52 -22.24 32.13 -1.33
C VAL A 52 -22.65 30.80 -1.98
N CYS A 53 -23.82 30.73 -2.61
CA CYS A 53 -24.29 29.51 -3.28
C CYS A 53 -23.35 29.12 -4.43
N SER A 54 -22.89 30.08 -5.24
CA SER A 54 -21.94 29.81 -6.33
C SER A 54 -20.60 29.29 -5.81
N GLY A 55 -20.11 29.83 -4.69
CA GLY A 55 -18.91 29.35 -4.00
C GLY A 55 -19.06 27.92 -3.51
N ILE A 56 -20.18 27.60 -2.85
CA ILE A 56 -20.46 26.23 -2.35
C ILE A 56 -20.54 25.23 -3.52
N ILE A 57 -21.24 25.59 -4.60
CA ILE A 57 -21.38 24.73 -5.78
C ILE A 57 -20.00 24.48 -6.42
N THR A 58 -19.21 25.53 -6.60
CA THR A 58 -17.86 25.44 -7.18
C THR A 58 -16.95 24.56 -6.32
N ALA A 59 -16.94 24.78 -5.00
CA ALA A 59 -16.16 23.97 -4.07
C ALA A 59 -16.56 22.49 -4.11
N ARG A 60 -17.87 22.19 -4.20
CA ARG A 60 -18.35 20.81 -4.30
C ARG A 60 -17.94 20.13 -5.61
N PHE A 61 -18.00 20.84 -6.73
CA PHE A 61 -17.52 20.31 -8.01
C PHE A 61 -16.01 20.08 -7.99
N GLN A 62 -15.25 20.99 -7.38
CA GLN A 62 -13.81 20.82 -7.25
C GLN A 62 -13.47 19.60 -6.39
N ALA A 63 -14.11 19.46 -5.22
CA ALA A 63 -13.92 18.29 -4.36
C ALA A 63 -14.27 16.97 -5.08
N ALA A 64 -15.33 16.94 -5.89
CA ALA A 64 -15.70 15.77 -6.68
C ALA A 64 -14.64 15.43 -7.74
N ARG A 65 -14.09 16.45 -8.42
CA ARG A 65 -12.98 16.26 -9.38
C ARG A 65 -11.72 15.75 -8.70
N ASP A 66 -11.35 16.35 -7.57
CA ASP A 66 -10.17 15.96 -6.81
C ASP A 66 -10.29 14.51 -6.31
N HIS A 67 -11.48 14.13 -5.84
CA HIS A 67 -11.77 12.76 -5.47
C HIS A 67 -11.60 11.78 -6.64
N GLU A 68 -12.15 12.10 -7.82
CA GLU A 68 -12.03 11.26 -9.00
C GLU A 68 -10.58 11.19 -9.53
N HIS A 69 -9.83 12.30 -9.45
CA HIS A 69 -8.40 12.31 -9.76
C HIS A 69 -7.61 11.40 -8.82
N TYR A 70 -7.89 11.44 -7.52
CA TYR A 70 -7.28 10.57 -6.53
C TYR A 70 -7.60 9.10 -6.80
N ARG A 71 -8.87 8.78 -7.06
CA ARG A 71 -9.34 7.43 -7.41
C ARG A 71 -8.62 6.90 -8.65
N ASN A 72 -8.56 7.70 -9.71
CA ASN A 72 -7.88 7.32 -10.96
C ASN A 72 -6.36 7.17 -10.78
N ARG A 73 -5.73 7.94 -9.89
CA ARG A 73 -4.31 7.76 -9.56
C ARG A 73 -4.08 6.45 -8.79
N LEU A 74 -4.93 6.15 -7.81
CA LEU A 74 -4.87 4.90 -7.04
C LEU A 74 -5.08 3.69 -7.94
N THR A 75 -6.11 3.70 -8.80
CA THR A 75 -6.36 2.61 -9.75
C THR A 75 -5.16 2.37 -10.66
N ARG A 76 -4.55 3.43 -11.21
CA ARG A 76 -3.33 3.29 -12.03
C ARG A 76 -2.16 2.70 -11.26
N ALA A 77 -1.95 3.13 -10.02
CA ALA A 77 -0.91 2.56 -9.16
C ALA A 77 -1.13 1.07 -8.87
N LEU A 78 -2.38 0.68 -8.57
CA LEU A 78 -2.73 -0.72 -8.35
C LEU A 78 -2.54 -1.59 -9.60
N LEU A 79 -2.92 -1.08 -10.78
CA LEU A 79 -2.68 -1.77 -12.06
C LEU A 79 -1.18 -1.93 -12.34
N ALA A 80 -0.37 -0.90 -12.07
CA ALA A 80 1.08 -0.98 -12.22
C ALA A 80 1.68 -2.05 -11.29
N VAL A 81 1.27 -2.09 -10.02
CA VAL A 81 1.71 -3.11 -9.07
C VAL A 81 1.31 -4.52 -9.52
N ALA A 82 0.07 -4.70 -10.00
CA ALA A 82 -0.39 -5.99 -10.51
C ALA A 82 0.45 -6.46 -11.72
N ARG A 83 0.76 -5.53 -12.64
CA ARG A 83 1.63 -5.81 -13.79
C ARG A 83 3.03 -6.23 -13.35
N TRP A 84 3.66 -5.47 -12.45
CA TRP A 84 5.00 -5.79 -11.93
C TRP A 84 5.05 -7.14 -11.25
N ARG A 85 4.01 -7.51 -10.49
CA ARG A 85 3.91 -8.84 -9.87
C ARG A 85 3.80 -9.95 -10.91
N ALA A 86 3.02 -9.74 -11.98
CA ALA A 86 2.91 -10.70 -13.07
C ALA A 86 4.24 -10.87 -13.82
N GLU A 87 4.95 -9.77 -14.07
CA GLU A 87 6.29 -9.77 -14.67
C GLU A 87 7.31 -10.49 -13.78
N ALA A 88 7.37 -10.16 -12.49
CA ALA A 88 8.23 -10.84 -11.53
C ALA A 88 7.91 -12.35 -11.44
N GLY A 89 6.63 -12.72 -11.50
CA GLY A 89 6.21 -14.13 -11.55
C GLY A 89 6.69 -14.85 -12.82
N ARG A 90 6.67 -14.19 -13.98
CA ARG A 90 7.22 -14.73 -15.23
C ARG A 90 8.74 -14.91 -15.13
N ALA A 91 9.45 -13.88 -14.69
CA ALA A 91 10.90 -13.92 -14.53
C ALA A 91 11.34 -15.02 -13.55
N ARG A 92 10.61 -15.22 -12.44
CA ARG A 92 10.88 -16.34 -11.51
C ARG A 92 10.71 -17.70 -12.17
N ARG A 93 9.65 -17.92 -12.96
CA ARG A 93 9.45 -19.19 -13.68
C ARG A 93 10.54 -19.44 -14.71
N GLU A 94 10.93 -18.40 -15.46
CA GLU A 94 12.02 -18.49 -16.43
C GLU A 94 13.35 -18.81 -15.73
N ALA A 95 13.68 -18.11 -14.64
CA ALA A 95 14.85 -18.41 -13.83
C ALA A 95 14.85 -19.84 -13.28
N HIS A 96 13.69 -20.33 -12.85
CA HIS A 96 13.54 -21.71 -12.37
C HIS A 96 13.81 -22.73 -13.49
N LEU A 97 13.23 -22.54 -14.68
CA LEU A 97 13.47 -23.42 -15.83
C LEU A 97 14.94 -23.41 -16.27
N LEU A 98 15.57 -22.23 -16.33
CA LEU A 98 17.00 -22.13 -16.66
C LEU A 98 17.86 -22.80 -15.59
N ALA A 99 17.50 -22.67 -14.31
CA ALA A 99 18.20 -23.37 -13.23
C ALA A 99 18.06 -24.90 -13.35
N GLU A 100 16.87 -25.44 -13.67
CA GLU A 100 16.68 -26.87 -13.94
C GLU A 100 17.53 -27.36 -15.11
N GLN A 101 17.59 -26.58 -16.20
CA GLN A 101 18.42 -26.90 -17.37
C GLN A 101 19.90 -26.90 -17.03
N LEU A 102 20.37 -25.89 -16.31
CA LEU A 102 21.77 -25.81 -15.86
C LEU A 102 22.11 -26.97 -14.93
N LEU A 103 21.24 -27.26 -13.96
CA LEU A 103 21.46 -28.36 -13.02
C LEU A 103 21.53 -29.71 -13.74
N THR A 104 20.67 -29.91 -14.75
CA THR A 104 20.72 -31.09 -15.63
C THR A 104 22.02 -31.15 -16.43
N ALA A 105 22.45 -30.02 -17.00
CA ALA A 105 23.67 -29.94 -17.81
C ALA A 105 24.96 -30.13 -17.00
N THR A 106 24.96 -29.75 -15.72
CA THR A 106 26.11 -29.90 -14.81
C THR A 106 25.96 -31.10 -13.89
N SER A 107 25.16 -32.12 -14.25
CA SER A 107 24.99 -33.35 -13.47
C SER A 107 24.62 -33.13 -11.99
N GLY A 108 23.93 -32.03 -11.65
CA GLY A 108 23.51 -31.71 -10.28
C GLY A 108 24.43 -30.79 -9.48
N GLU A 109 25.61 -30.44 -10.01
CA GLU A 109 26.68 -29.78 -9.25
C GLU A 109 26.57 -28.24 -9.19
N ASN A 110 25.82 -27.59 -10.09
CA ASN A 110 25.75 -26.13 -10.13
C ASN A 110 25.04 -25.53 -8.90
N THR A 111 25.80 -24.86 -8.04
CA THR A 111 25.32 -24.28 -6.78
C THR A 111 24.33 -23.14 -6.99
N ALA A 112 24.56 -22.28 -8.00
CA ALA A 112 23.68 -21.17 -8.32
C ALA A 112 22.28 -21.67 -8.74
N ALA A 113 22.24 -22.70 -9.60
CA ALA A 113 20.99 -23.35 -10.00
C ALA A 113 20.28 -23.97 -8.79
N ARG A 114 20.99 -24.67 -7.90
CA ARG A 114 20.42 -25.23 -6.66
C ARG A 114 19.81 -24.14 -5.78
N ARG A 115 20.50 -23.01 -5.58
CA ARG A 115 19.96 -21.87 -4.81
C ARG A 115 18.68 -21.31 -5.44
N THR A 116 18.66 -21.13 -6.77
CA THR A 116 17.49 -20.62 -7.49
C THR A 116 16.27 -21.55 -7.35
N LEU A 117 16.49 -22.87 -7.27
CA LEU A 117 15.45 -23.88 -7.07
C LEU A 117 15.07 -24.09 -5.60
N GLY A 118 15.72 -23.38 -4.66
CA GLY A 118 15.51 -23.57 -3.22
C GLY A 118 15.99 -24.94 -2.71
N LEU A 119 16.87 -25.61 -3.46
CA LEU A 119 17.51 -26.84 -3.00
C LEU A 119 18.57 -26.50 -1.95
N THR A 120 18.74 -27.39 -0.98
CA THR A 120 19.82 -27.27 0.00
C THR A 120 21.16 -27.30 -0.74
N VAL A 121 21.97 -26.30 -0.46
CA VAL A 121 23.36 -26.22 -0.89
C VAL A 121 24.22 -26.56 0.31
N ASP A 122 25.18 -27.44 0.10
CA ASP A 122 26.15 -27.79 1.12
C ASP A 122 26.86 -26.49 1.63
N PRO A 123 26.82 -26.23 2.95
CA PRO A 123 27.49 -25.07 3.55
C PRO A 123 28.98 -24.95 3.18
N TRP A 124 29.70 -26.08 3.03
CA TRP A 124 31.11 -26.05 2.65
C TRP A 124 31.30 -25.57 1.22
N GLN A 125 30.47 -26.07 0.30
CA GLN A 125 30.44 -25.56 -1.05
C GLN A 125 30.08 -24.05 -1.12
N VAL A 126 29.19 -23.56 -0.25
CA VAL A 126 28.89 -22.12 -0.14
C VAL A 126 30.13 -21.33 0.30
N ALA A 127 30.90 -21.84 1.26
CA ALA A 127 32.14 -21.21 1.71
C ALA A 127 33.20 -21.16 0.59
N VAL A 128 33.36 -22.23 -0.18
CA VAL A 128 34.25 -22.27 -1.35
C VAL A 128 33.84 -21.24 -2.42
N ASP A 129 32.55 -21.16 -2.74
CA ASP A 129 32.04 -20.16 -3.70
C ASP A 129 32.35 -18.73 -3.25
N ALA A 130 32.18 -18.44 -1.95
CA ALA A 130 32.47 -17.13 -1.38
C ALA A 130 33.96 -16.79 -1.44
N LEU A 131 34.84 -17.74 -1.10
CA LEU A 131 36.29 -17.57 -1.19
C LEU A 131 36.74 -17.33 -2.64
N ASN A 132 36.19 -18.07 -3.61
CA ASN A 132 36.48 -17.86 -5.03
C ASN A 132 35.98 -16.51 -5.54
N THR A 133 34.85 -16.01 -5.03
CA THR A 133 34.36 -14.66 -5.36
C THR A 133 35.32 -13.57 -4.87
N LEU A 134 35.92 -13.73 -3.69
CA LEU A 134 36.94 -12.81 -3.18
C LEU A 134 38.19 -12.80 -4.06
N VAL A 135 38.61 -13.98 -4.53
CA VAL A 135 39.71 -14.10 -5.51
C VAL A 135 39.39 -13.36 -6.80
N ASP A 136 38.18 -13.53 -7.35
CA ASP A 136 37.76 -12.86 -8.60
C ASP A 136 37.74 -11.32 -8.49
N THR A 137 37.50 -10.79 -7.29
CA THR A 137 37.54 -9.34 -7.04
C THR A 137 38.94 -8.79 -6.76
N GLY A 138 39.97 -9.64 -6.80
CA GLY A 138 41.35 -9.27 -6.48
C GLY A 138 41.61 -9.12 -4.97
N ALA A 139 40.63 -9.42 -4.13
CA ALA A 139 40.75 -9.42 -2.67
C ALA A 139 41.14 -10.81 -2.18
N ALA A 140 42.23 -11.36 -2.69
CA ALA A 140 42.68 -12.71 -2.33
C ALA A 140 42.95 -12.78 -0.82
N PRO A 141 42.20 -13.61 -0.06
CA PRO A 141 42.45 -13.76 1.37
C PRO A 141 43.87 -14.29 1.57
N HIS A 142 44.65 -13.65 2.43
CA HIS A 142 45.97 -14.13 2.83
C HIS A 142 45.77 -15.32 3.77
N ALA A 143 45.53 -16.51 3.20
CA ALA A 143 45.44 -17.73 3.98
C ALA A 143 46.85 -18.17 4.36
N GLN A 144 47.16 -18.10 5.65
CA GLN A 144 48.44 -18.54 6.22
C GLN A 144 48.46 -20.06 6.48
N THR A 145 47.31 -20.71 6.34
CA THR A 145 47.08 -22.15 6.50
C THR A 145 46.71 -22.75 5.15
N ASP A 146 47.25 -23.94 4.86
CA ASP A 146 47.06 -24.66 3.60
C ASP A 146 45.60 -25.09 3.33
N GLY A 147 44.72 -24.99 4.34
CA GLY A 147 43.29 -25.23 4.18
C GLY A 147 42.45 -24.92 5.41
N ILE A 148 41.14 -25.15 5.29
CA ILE A 148 40.13 -25.09 6.36
C ILE A 148 39.46 -26.46 6.43
N GLU A 149 39.58 -27.15 7.56
CA GLU A 149 39.05 -28.51 7.74
C GLU A 149 37.75 -28.50 8.56
N SER A 150 36.85 -29.43 8.25
CA SER A 150 35.67 -29.71 9.06
C SER A 150 36.05 -30.40 10.37
N ALA A 151 35.32 -30.10 11.44
CA ALA A 151 35.47 -30.79 12.73
C ALA A 151 35.21 -32.31 12.64
N THR A 152 34.47 -32.77 11.62
CA THR A 152 34.25 -34.20 11.36
C THR A 152 35.37 -34.86 10.56
N GLY A 153 36.27 -34.08 9.95
CA GLY A 153 37.41 -34.56 9.16
C GLY A 153 37.06 -35.11 7.77
N ASN A 154 35.81 -35.05 7.33
CA ASN A 154 35.39 -35.63 6.03
C ASN A 154 35.40 -34.62 4.88
N GLU A 155 35.47 -33.32 5.19
CA GLU A 155 35.40 -32.22 4.22
C GLU A 155 36.47 -31.20 4.58
N ARG A 156 37.25 -30.76 3.59
CA ARG A 156 38.27 -29.72 3.75
C ARG A 156 38.32 -28.80 2.53
N ILE A 157 38.50 -27.52 2.76
CA ILE A 157 38.69 -26.51 1.72
C ILE A 157 40.19 -26.27 1.56
N GLU A 158 40.71 -26.51 0.37
CA GLU A 158 42.14 -26.30 0.05
C GLU A 158 42.30 -25.25 -1.04
N TYR A 159 43.41 -24.52 -1.02
CA TYR A 159 43.75 -23.60 -2.10
C TYR A 159 44.63 -24.29 -3.14
N ASP A 160 44.11 -24.47 -4.35
CA ASP A 160 44.88 -24.92 -5.48
C ASP A 160 45.69 -23.75 -6.05
N HIS A 161 46.98 -23.73 -5.74
CA HIS A 161 47.93 -22.73 -6.23
C HIS A 161 48.12 -22.75 -7.75
N ALA A 162 47.93 -23.90 -8.40
CA ALA A 162 48.09 -24.01 -9.85
C ALA A 162 46.89 -23.41 -10.58
N ALA A 163 45.67 -23.69 -10.10
CA ALA A 163 44.45 -23.09 -10.63
C ALA A 163 44.21 -21.66 -10.12
N GLY A 164 44.84 -21.28 -9.01
CA GLY A 164 44.57 -20.04 -8.29
C GLY A 164 43.16 -20.00 -7.69
N ARG A 165 42.63 -21.16 -7.29
CA ARG A 165 41.22 -21.33 -6.86
C ARG A 165 41.12 -22.13 -5.56
N TRP A 166 40.10 -21.83 -4.78
CA TRP A 166 39.70 -22.65 -3.64
C TRP A 166 38.87 -23.84 -4.13
N LEU A 167 39.16 -25.03 -3.59
CA LEU A 167 38.49 -26.28 -3.93
C LEU A 167 37.95 -26.95 -2.66
N LEU A 168 36.78 -27.58 -2.77
CA LEU A 168 36.26 -28.47 -1.74
C LEU A 168 36.76 -29.88 -1.99
N VAL A 169 37.52 -30.43 -1.06
CA VAL A 169 38.03 -31.80 -1.07
C VAL A 169 37.25 -32.62 -0.04
N HIS A 170 36.80 -33.79 -0.45
CA HIS A 170 36.18 -34.76 0.44
C HIS A 170 37.21 -35.85 0.70
N ASP A 171 37.58 -36.05 1.96
CA ASP A 171 38.45 -37.17 2.30
C ASP A 171 37.60 -38.45 2.25
N GLU A 172 37.98 -39.40 1.40
CA GLU A 172 37.29 -40.69 1.37
C GLU A 172 37.37 -41.33 2.76
N PRO A 173 36.26 -41.84 3.32
CA PRO A 173 36.30 -42.51 4.60
C PRO A 173 37.25 -43.71 4.46
N SER A 174 38.40 -43.62 5.13
CA SER A 174 39.39 -44.70 5.13
C SER A 174 38.67 -46.02 5.42
N PRO A 175 38.74 -47.03 4.54
CA PRO A 175 38.03 -48.28 4.75
C PRO A 175 38.50 -48.83 6.09
N VAL A 176 37.57 -48.93 7.04
CA VAL A 176 37.84 -49.48 8.36
C VAL A 176 38.46 -50.84 8.12
N ARG A 177 39.75 -50.95 8.43
CA ARG A 177 40.51 -52.19 8.36
C ARG A 177 39.80 -53.14 9.32
N ALA A 178 39.04 -54.07 8.78
CA ALA A 178 38.42 -55.13 9.57
C ALA A 178 39.58 -55.93 10.17
N ASP A 179 39.93 -55.64 11.41
CA ASP A 179 40.84 -56.46 12.19
C ASP A 179 40.17 -57.84 12.33
N ALA A 180 40.68 -58.79 11.54
CA ALA A 180 40.32 -60.18 11.63
C ALA A 180 40.87 -60.73 12.96
N PRO A 181 40.08 -61.55 13.69
CA PRO A 181 40.49 -62.15 14.96
C PRO A 181 41.68 -63.10 14.82
#